data_AF-A0A7W3LLV0-F1
#
_entry.id   AF-A0A7W3LLV0-F1
#
_cell.length_a   1.000
_cell.length_b   1.000
_cell.length_c   1.000
_cell.angle_alpha   90.00
_cell.angle_beta   90.00
_cell.angle_gamma   90.00
#
_symmetry.space_group_name_H-M   'P 1'
#
loop_
_entity.id
_entity.type
_entity.pdbx_description
1 polymer ?
#
loop_
_entity_poly.entity_id
_entity_poly.type
_entity_poly.pdbx_seq_one_letter_code
_entity_poly.pdbx_strand_id
1 'polypeptide(L)'
;MPEQVAGGESARVGRRAQAQARARDERHGREDAMAVTALVIGLTALVLGFVPATHFFGAVAGVVGLPLALYSQMMSATTNERWMNVIGMVASFVGAAFALRHGGFTI
;
A
#
# COMPACT_ATOMS: atom_id res chain seq x y z
N MET A 1 -32.05 -33.30 -28.81
CA MET A 1 -31.76 -32.90 -27.42
C MET A 1 -30.29 -32.54 -27.08
N PRO A 2 -29.30 -32.37 -27.99
CA PRO A 2 -27.92 -32.01 -27.60
C PRO A 2 -27.64 -30.50 -27.44
N GLU A 3 -28.41 -29.62 -28.08
CA GLU A 3 -28.17 -28.17 -28.06
C GLU A 3 -28.34 -27.51 -26.68
N GLN A 4 -29.18 -28.07 -25.82
CA GLN A 4 -29.39 -27.55 -24.47
C GLN A 4 -28.17 -27.77 -23.54
N VAL A 5 -27.36 -28.80 -23.81
CA VAL A 5 -26.18 -29.12 -22.99
C VAL A 5 -25.03 -28.15 -23.31
N ALA A 6 -24.83 -27.83 -24.60
CA ALA A 6 -23.82 -26.87 -25.06
C ALA A 6 -24.08 -25.45 -24.55
N GLY A 7 -25.34 -24.98 -24.58
CA GLY A 7 -25.71 -23.66 -24.04
C GLY A 7 -25.46 -23.53 -22.53
N GLY A 8 -25.61 -24.63 -21.78
CA GLY A 8 -25.34 -24.68 -20.34
C GLY A 8 -23.85 -24.54 -19.99
N GLU A 9 -22.95 -25.10 -20.81
CA GLU A 9 -21.50 -24.98 -20.64
C GLU A 9 -21.00 -23.58 -20.98
N SER A 10 -21.43 -22.99 -22.10
CA SER A 10 -21.05 -21.63 -22.49
C SER A 10 -21.46 -20.59 -21.42
N ALA A 11 -22.65 -20.73 -20.83
CA ALA A 11 -23.10 -19.87 -19.74
C ALA A 11 -22.28 -20.06 -18.44
N ARG A 12 -21.78 -21.27 -18.16
CA ARG A 12 -20.90 -21.54 -17.01
C ARG A 12 -19.50 -20.96 -17.22
N VAL A 13 -18.96 -21.06 -18.43
CA VAL A 13 -17.65 -20.47 -18.80
C VAL A 13 -17.71 -18.95 -18.66
N GLY A 14 -18.76 -18.30 -19.19
CA GLY A 14 -18.96 -16.85 -19.05
C GLY A 14 -19.06 -16.39 -17.59
N ARG A 15 -19.82 -17.10 -16.74
CA ARG A 15 -19.91 -16.78 -15.30
C ARG A 15 -18.58 -16.96 -14.57
N ARG A 16 -17.81 -18.00 -14.90
CA ARG A 16 -16.46 -18.21 -14.32
C ARG A 16 -15.49 -17.11 -14.74
N ALA A 17 -15.50 -16.70 -16.00
CA ALA A 17 -14.65 -15.61 -16.50
C ALA A 17 -15.01 -14.26 -15.81
N GLN A 18 -16.29 -13.97 -15.63
CA GLN A 18 -16.72 -12.77 -14.89
C GLN A 18 -16.33 -12.81 -13.41
N ALA A 19 -16.44 -13.97 -12.75
CA ALA A 19 -16.01 -14.13 -11.36
C ALA A 19 -14.48 -13.95 -11.21
N GLN A 20 -13.71 -14.48 -12.17
CA GLN A 20 -12.26 -14.30 -12.23
C GLN A 20 -11.86 -12.84 -12.47
N ALA A 21 -12.57 -12.13 -13.35
CA ALA A 21 -12.34 -10.71 -13.61
C ALA A 21 -12.59 -9.86 -12.35
N ARG A 22 -13.72 -10.06 -11.66
CA ARG A 22 -14.02 -9.36 -10.40
C ARG A 22 -12.98 -9.63 -9.32
N ALA A 23 -12.58 -10.89 -9.16
CA ALA A 23 -11.54 -11.26 -8.20
C ALA A 23 -10.17 -10.64 -8.52
N ARG A 24 -9.88 -10.37 -9.81
CA ARG A 24 -8.67 -9.69 -10.24
C ARG A 24 -8.74 -8.19 -9.90
N ASP A 25 -9.86 -7.53 -10.16
CA ASP A 25 -10.05 -6.11 -9.85
C ASP A 25 -9.98 -5.85 -8.33
N GLU A 26 -10.62 -6.71 -7.52
CA GLU A 26 -10.57 -6.59 -6.05
C GLU A 26 -9.16 -6.75 -5.45
N ARG A 27 -8.28 -7.54 -6.10
CA ARG A 27 -6.90 -7.71 -5.64
C ARG A 27 -6.08 -6.43 -5.82
N HIS A 28 -6.20 -5.78 -6.97
CA HIS A 28 -5.51 -4.52 -7.25
C HIS A 28 -5.99 -3.40 -6.33
N GLY A 29 -7.30 -3.35 -6.02
CA GLY A 29 -7.83 -2.33 -5.10
C GLY A 29 -7.20 -2.37 -3.69
N ARG A 30 -6.81 -3.55 -3.21
CA ARG A 30 -6.11 -3.68 -1.91
C ARG A 30 -4.66 -3.25 -1.99
N GLU A 31 -3.96 -3.64 -3.05
CA GLU A 31 -2.55 -3.27 -3.28
C GLU A 31 -2.41 -1.76 -3.48
N ASP A 32 -3.30 -1.15 -4.27
CA ASP A 32 -3.42 0.30 -4.43
C ASP A 32 -3.66 1.01 -3.09
N ALA A 33 -4.62 0.53 -2.29
CA ALA A 33 -4.92 1.12 -0.99
C ALA A 33 -3.71 1.05 -0.04
N MET A 34 -2.99 -0.08 -0.02
CA MET A 34 -1.76 -0.21 0.78
C MET A 34 -0.68 0.75 0.30
N ALA A 35 -0.49 0.89 -1.01
CA ALA A 35 0.52 1.80 -1.57
C ALA A 35 0.21 3.27 -1.27
N VAL A 36 -1.06 3.69 -1.38
CA VAL A 36 -1.49 5.03 -0.96
C VAL A 36 -1.27 5.24 0.53
N THR A 37 -1.62 4.24 1.35
CA THR A 37 -1.47 4.34 2.81
C THR A 37 0.01 4.47 3.19
N ALA A 38 0.89 3.67 2.60
CA ALA A 38 2.33 3.75 2.80
C ALA A 38 2.90 5.12 2.42
N LEU A 39 2.46 5.68 1.28
CA LEU A 39 2.86 7.01 0.84
C LEU A 39 2.42 8.09 1.83
N VAL A 40 1.15 8.10 2.23
CA VAL A 40 0.59 9.11 3.14
C VAL A 40 1.27 9.05 4.51
N ILE A 41 1.46 7.85 5.07
CA ILE A 41 2.16 7.68 6.34
C ILE A 41 3.61 8.15 6.22
N GLY A 42 4.32 7.82 5.13
CA GLY A 42 5.69 8.25 4.92
C GLY A 42 5.84 9.77 4.82
N LEU A 43 4.96 10.44 4.08
CA LEU A 43 4.92 11.90 4.02
C LEU A 43 4.59 12.52 5.39
N THR A 44 3.68 11.89 6.14
CA THR A 44 3.34 12.33 7.50
C THR A 44 4.55 12.20 8.44
N ALA A 45 5.27 11.09 8.39
CA ALA A 45 6.50 10.88 9.14
C ALA A 45 7.56 11.93 8.79
N LEU A 46 7.70 12.27 7.50
CA LEU A 46 8.64 13.30 7.04
C LEU A 46 8.29 14.67 7.60
N VAL A 47 7.04 15.11 7.45
CA VAL A 47 6.58 16.44 7.91
C VAL A 47 6.69 16.55 9.43
N LEU A 48 6.20 15.55 10.16
CA LEU A 48 6.20 15.58 11.63
C LEU A 48 7.59 15.39 12.22
N GLY A 49 8.44 14.57 11.60
CA GLY A 49 9.82 14.35 12.04
C GLY A 49 10.72 15.56 11.80
N PHE A 50 10.45 16.34 10.76
CA PHE A 50 11.19 17.56 10.45
C PHE A 50 10.99 18.66 11.50
N VAL A 51 9.81 18.73 12.12
CA VAL A 51 9.47 19.75 13.12
C VAL A 51 9.83 19.25 14.53
N PRO A 52 10.71 19.94 15.28
CA PRO A 52 11.12 19.48 16.61
C PRO A 52 9.95 19.23 17.57
N ALA A 53 8.96 20.13 17.62
CA ALA A 53 7.82 19.97 18.53
C ALA A 53 6.92 18.76 18.24
N THR A 54 7.02 18.14 17.05
CA THR A 54 6.20 16.98 16.65
C THR A 54 7.03 15.72 16.41
N HIS A 55 8.32 15.74 16.80
CA HIS A 55 9.25 14.66 16.49
C HIS A 55 8.77 13.30 16.99
N PHE A 56 8.08 13.25 18.14
CA PHE A 56 7.53 12.02 18.71
C PHE A 56 6.60 11.31 17.73
N PHE A 57 5.62 12.04 17.20
CA PHE A 57 4.67 11.51 16.23
C PHE A 57 5.34 11.19 14.90
N GLY A 58 6.36 11.97 14.51
CA GLY A 58 7.20 11.66 13.36
C GLY A 58 7.96 10.33 13.50
N ALA A 59 8.53 10.05 14.68
CA ALA A 59 9.22 8.79 14.97
C ALA A 59 8.27 7.59 14.91
N VAL A 60 7.09 7.70 15.52
CA VAL A 60 6.06 6.66 15.49
C VAL A 60 5.59 6.40 14.05
N ALA A 61 5.25 7.46 13.31
CA ALA A 61 4.82 7.35 11.92
C ALA A 61 5.93 6.74 11.05
N GLY A 62 7.19 7.10 11.26
CA GLY A 62 8.33 6.53 10.52
C GLY A 62 8.56 5.05 10.81
N VAL A 63 8.49 4.63 12.08
CA VAL A 63 8.65 3.22 12.49
C VAL A 63 7.51 2.34 11.99
N VAL A 64 6.29 2.85 11.87
CA VAL A 64 5.16 2.11 11.29
C VAL A 64 5.18 2.17 9.75
N GLY A 65 5.47 3.34 9.19
CA GLY A 65 5.44 3.60 7.75
C GLY A 65 6.50 2.84 6.97
N LEU A 66 7.72 2.72 7.51
CA LEU A 66 8.82 2.06 6.81
C LEU A 66 8.55 0.54 6.59
N PRO A 67 8.20 -0.26 7.61
CA PRO A 67 7.80 -1.65 7.40
C PRO A 67 6.56 -1.80 6.54
N LEU A 68 5.57 -0.91 6.67
CA LEU A 68 4.38 -0.93 5.83
C LEU A 68 4.71 -0.73 4.34
N ALA A 69 5.57 0.23 4.02
CA ALA A 69 6.02 0.49 2.65
C ALA A 69 6.85 -0.68 2.10
N LEU A 70 7.73 -1.27 2.92
CA LEU A 70 8.50 -2.47 2.54
C LEU A 70 7.58 -3.67 2.27
N TYR A 71 6.58 -3.90 3.11
CA TYR A 71 5.61 -4.97 2.92
C TYR A 71 4.76 -4.73 1.67
N SER A 72 4.23 -3.52 1.49
CA SER A 72 3.45 -3.17 0.31
C SER A 72 4.28 -3.34 -0.97
N GLN A 73 5.58 -3.00 -0.94
CA GLN A 73 6.49 -3.18 -2.08
C GLN A 73 6.61 -4.64 -2.52
N MET A 74 6.60 -5.60 -1.59
CA MET A 74 6.66 -7.03 -1.89
C MET A 74 5.35 -7.58 -2.47
N MET A 75 4.23 -6.94 -2.15
CA MET A 75 2.90 -7.35 -2.57
C MET A 75 2.42 -6.67 -3.86
N SER A 76 3.04 -5.55 -4.25
CA SER A 76 2.60 -4.76 -5.42
C SER A 76 2.58 -5.57 -6.72
N ALA A 77 1.48 -5.47 -7.45
CA ALA A 77 1.30 -6.05 -8.78
C ALA A 77 1.77 -5.10 -9.89
N THR A 78 1.60 -3.78 -9.70
CA THR A 78 1.91 -2.78 -10.74
C THR A 78 3.18 -1.98 -10.44
N THR A 79 3.72 -1.34 -11.48
CA THR A 79 4.86 -0.43 -11.36
C THR A 79 4.50 0.86 -10.64
N ASN A 80 3.26 1.35 -10.80
CA ASN A 80 2.80 2.59 -10.16
C ASN A 80 2.75 2.45 -8.63
N GLU A 81 2.17 1.34 -8.14
CA GLU A 81 2.19 1.00 -6.71
C GLU A 81 3.62 0.98 -6.16
N ARG A 82 4.55 0.34 -6.89
CA ARG A 82 5.95 0.25 -6.48
C ARG A 82 6.62 1.62 -6.35
N TRP A 83 6.35 2.53 -7.27
CA TRP A 83 6.88 3.90 -7.18
C TRP A 83 6.33 4.64 -5.97
N MET A 84 5.02 4.54 -5.69
CA MET A 84 4.42 5.13 -4.49
C MET A 84 5.04 4.57 -3.21
N ASN A 85 5.26 3.25 -3.16
CA ASN A 85 5.89 2.59 -2.03
C ASN A 85 7.34 3.04 -1.81
N VAL A 86 8.12 3.19 -2.88
CA VAL A 86 9.50 3.72 -2.78
C VAL A 86 9.50 5.13 -2.22
N ILE A 87 8.62 6.02 -2.69
CA ILE A 87 8.50 7.38 -2.17
C ILE A 87 8.11 7.36 -0.69
N GLY A 88 7.08 6.58 -0.32
CA GLY A 88 6.64 6.43 1.06
C GLY A 88 7.72 5.85 1.98
N MET A 89 8.52 4.91 1.49
CA MET A 89 9.63 4.30 2.23
C MET A 89 10.75 5.31 2.48
N VAL A 90 11.19 6.03 1.45
CA VAL A 90 12.22 7.07 1.60
C VAL A 90 11.73 8.19 2.52
N ALA A 91 10.48 8.64 2.36
CA ALA A 91 9.89 9.66 3.23
C ALA A 91 9.80 9.18 4.69
N SER A 92 9.39 7.93 4.93
CA SER A 92 9.38 7.33 6.27
C SER A 92 10.77 7.26 6.89
N PHE A 93 11.77 6.83 6.11
CA PHE A 93 13.15 6.72 6.56
C PHE A 93 13.74 8.08 6.95
N VAL A 94 13.62 9.06 6.06
CA VAL A 94 14.15 10.41 6.29
C VAL A 94 13.40 11.11 7.42
N GLY A 95 12.08 10.96 7.48
CA GLY A 95 11.25 11.48 8.57
C GLY A 95 11.63 10.90 9.92
N ALA A 96 11.81 9.57 10.01
CA ALA A 96 12.30 8.93 11.21
C ALA A 96 13.70 9.44 11.61
N ALA A 97 14.61 9.62 10.65
CA ALA A 97 15.95 10.16 10.92
C ALA A 97 15.90 11.58 11.51
N PHE A 98 15.05 12.46 10.97
CA PHE A 98 14.82 13.78 11.56
C PHE A 98 14.20 13.68 12.94
N ALA A 99 13.19 12.83 13.12
CA ALA A 99 12.55 12.66 14.41
C ALA A 99 13.56 12.20 15.49
N LEU A 100 14.40 11.22 15.16
CA LEU A 100 15.47 10.73 16.05
C LEU A 100 16.47 11.84 16.40
N ARG A 101 16.86 12.68 15.44
CA ARG A 101 17.71 13.85 15.69
C ARG A 101 17.09 14.83 16.69
N HIS A 102 15.77 14.98 16.69
CA HIS A 102 15.06 15.92 17.54
C HIS A 102 14.69 15.39 18.94
N GLY A 103 14.99 14.13 19.25
CA GLY A 103 14.67 13.50 20.55
C GLY A 103 14.04 12.11 20.42
N GLY A 104 13.65 11.71 19.20
CA GLY A 104 13.10 10.39 18.93
C GLY A 104 11.75 10.19 19.61
N PHE A 105 11.73 9.32 20.62
CA PHE A 105 10.52 8.91 21.34
C PHE A 105 10.28 9.66 22.67
N THR A 106 10.94 10.80 22.88
CA THR A 106 10.64 11.71 24.00
C THR A 106 9.46 12.64 23.69
N ILE A 107 8.87 13.26 24.71
CA ILE A 107 7.77 14.24 24.60
C ILE A 107 8.19 15.51 25.33
#